data_AF-A0A2R7R2M8-F1
#
_entry.id   AF-A0A2R7R2M8-F1
#
_cell.length_a   1.000
_cell.length_b   1.000
_cell.length_c   1.000
_cell.angle_alpha   90.00
_cell.angle_beta   90.00
_cell.angle_gamma   90.00
#
_symmetry.space_group_name_H-M   'P 1'
#
loop_
_entity.id
_entity.type
_entity.pdbx_description
1 polymer ?
#
loop_
_entity_poly.entity_id
_entity_poly.type
_entity_poly.pdbx_seq_one_letter_code
_entity_poly.pdbx_strand_id
1 'polypeptide(L)'
;MRLTGSGLTAAALCTAVVLSASLALPAQADPAPQLPGVIAAAVQRPASPEVPSAEDIAAAKSSESATADQVTSIERLLADAASAQQVTFAATMQANNAYGESLVELQGRRLAADAATAKAKTAAELQDKTRKQVGQLAGDLYRNGGLNPTLTTLVSGNGEALQQAATLEAISASRSRAFESADTAAIAARSLTAAAEDANRAADDAARTAEARKAEAEQANAAQVKAVA
;
A
#
# COMPACT_ATOMS: atom_id res chain seq x y z
N MET A 1 -33.44 27.63 -28.80
CA MET A 1 -33.57 28.29 -27.47
C MET A 1 -32.17 28.30 -26.85
N ARG A 2 -31.48 29.46 -26.89
CA ARG A 2 -31.18 30.36 -25.74
C ARG A 2 -30.33 29.65 -24.65
N LEU A 3 -29.00 29.74 -24.60
CA LEU A 3 -28.01 30.83 -24.30
C LEU A 3 -27.99 31.37 -22.85
N THR A 4 -26.75 31.48 -22.31
CA THR A 4 -26.23 32.22 -21.12
C THR A 4 -26.37 31.56 -19.74
N GLY A 5 -25.42 31.61 -18.80
CA GLY A 5 -24.09 32.25 -18.64
C GLY A 5 -23.43 31.69 -17.35
N SER A 6 -22.11 31.53 -17.25
CA SER A 6 -21.04 32.51 -16.92
C SER A 6 -20.56 32.39 -15.45
N GLY A 7 -19.24 32.19 -15.27
CA GLY A 7 -18.59 32.25 -13.95
C GLY A 7 -17.11 31.85 -13.97
N LEU A 8 -16.26 32.70 -14.53
CA LEU A 8 -14.80 32.70 -14.42
C LEU A 8 -14.36 33.27 -13.06
N THR A 9 -13.48 32.56 -12.34
CA THR A 9 -12.44 33.08 -11.41
C THR A 9 -11.49 31.91 -11.08
N ALA A 10 -10.31 31.76 -11.68
CA ALA A 10 -9.04 32.43 -11.33
C ALA A 10 -8.63 32.26 -9.85
N ALA A 11 -7.73 31.30 -9.58
CA ALA A 11 -6.74 31.38 -8.51
C ALA A 11 -5.55 30.48 -8.85
N ALA A 12 -4.59 31.09 -9.54
CA ALA A 12 -3.24 30.57 -9.71
C ALA A 12 -2.49 30.67 -8.37
N LEU A 13 -1.79 29.61 -7.97
CA LEU A 13 -0.70 29.71 -6.99
C LEU A 13 0.50 28.93 -7.51
N CYS A 14 1.39 29.70 -8.15
CA CYS A 14 2.74 29.34 -8.50
C CYS A 14 3.57 29.11 -7.23
N THR A 15 4.13 27.92 -7.05
CA THR A 15 5.27 27.72 -6.16
C THR A 15 6.51 28.32 -6.82
N ALA A 16 6.98 29.43 -6.24
CA ALA A 16 8.18 30.15 -6.64
C ALA A 16 9.42 29.27 -6.48
N VAL A 17 10.05 28.97 -7.61
CA VAL A 17 11.42 28.47 -7.68
C VAL A 17 12.35 29.65 -7.44
N VAL A 18 13.08 29.67 -6.32
CA VAL A 18 14.17 30.63 -6.10
C VAL A 18 15.40 30.09 -6.83
N LEU A 19 15.50 30.40 -8.13
CA LEU A 19 16.75 30.34 -8.88
C LEU A 19 17.37 31.74 -8.85
N SER A 20 18.46 31.89 -8.09
CA SER A 20 19.32 33.07 -8.11
C SER A 20 20.08 33.13 -9.44
N ALA A 21 19.41 33.65 -10.48
CA ALA A 21 20.02 34.00 -11.76
C ALA A 21 20.27 35.50 -11.79
N SER A 22 21.52 35.89 -11.57
CA SER A 22 22.04 37.25 -11.76
C SER A 22 21.88 37.62 -13.24
N LEU A 23 20.93 38.51 -13.53
CA LEU A 23 20.69 39.02 -14.87
C LEU A 23 21.88 39.84 -15.36
N ALA A 24 22.48 39.36 -16.46
CA ALA A 24 23.19 40.19 -17.41
C ALA A 24 22.19 41.13 -18.11
N LEU A 25 22.45 42.44 -18.06
CA LEU A 25 21.88 43.42 -18.97
C LEU A 25 23.01 44.07 -19.79
N PRO A 26 22.75 44.41 -21.05
CA PRO A 26 23.76 44.88 -21.99
C PRO A 26 24.12 46.34 -21.68
N ALA A 27 25.42 46.64 -21.68
CA ALA A 27 25.89 48.01 -21.65
C ALA A 27 25.58 48.67 -23.00
N GLN A 28 24.53 49.49 -23.05
CA GLN A 28 24.34 50.49 -24.10
C GLN A 28 25.29 51.66 -23.81
N ALA A 29 26.16 52.00 -24.77
CA ALA A 29 26.97 53.19 -24.73
C ALA A 29 26.14 54.38 -25.23
N ASP A 30 25.79 55.29 -24.33
CA ASP A 30 25.21 56.60 -24.66
C ASP A 30 26.33 57.66 -24.55
N PRO A 31 26.48 58.61 -25.49
CA PRO A 31 27.60 59.53 -25.52
C PRO A 31 27.47 60.61 -24.44
N ALA A 32 28.61 60.91 -23.81
CA ALA A 32 28.72 61.85 -22.69
C ALA A 32 28.27 63.29 -23.06
N PRO A 33 27.52 63.99 -22.19
CA PRO A 33 27.38 65.44 -22.26
C PRO A 33 28.70 66.11 -21.85
N GLN A 34 29.22 66.97 -22.74
CA GLN A 34 30.45 67.72 -22.54
C GLN A 34 30.19 68.88 -21.57
N LEU A 35 30.66 68.75 -20.33
CA LEU A 35 30.73 69.86 -19.37
C LEU A 35 32.14 70.48 -19.42
N PRO A 36 32.24 71.81 -19.62
CA PRO A 36 33.52 72.51 -19.64
C PRO A 36 34.04 72.72 -18.21
N GLY A 37 35.27 72.30 -17.95
CA GLY A 37 36.02 72.74 -16.78
C GLY A 37 35.82 71.91 -15.52
N VAL A 38 36.16 70.62 -15.58
CA VAL A 38 36.70 69.93 -14.40
C VAL A 38 38.16 69.66 -14.69
N ILE A 39 38.99 70.46 -14.03
CA ILE A 39 40.40 70.23 -13.72
C ILE A 39 40.68 68.73 -13.80
N ALA A 40 41.48 68.30 -14.77
CA ALA A 40 41.98 66.95 -14.83
C ALA A 40 42.70 66.68 -13.51
N ALA A 41 42.01 66.06 -12.56
CA ALA A 41 42.66 65.35 -11.49
C ALA A 41 43.50 64.31 -12.21
N ALA A 42 44.79 64.63 -12.37
CA ALA A 42 45.77 63.69 -12.85
C ALA A 42 45.59 62.46 -11.97
N VAL A 43 45.04 61.38 -12.55
CA VAL A 43 45.21 60.05 -12.01
C VAL A 43 46.73 59.89 -11.99
N GLN A 44 47.33 60.14 -10.82
CA GLN A 44 48.73 59.90 -10.61
C GLN A 44 48.92 58.40 -10.78
N ARG A 45 49.30 58.01 -12.00
CA ARG A 45 49.93 56.72 -12.25
C ARG A 45 51.16 56.71 -11.33
N PRO A 46 51.28 55.76 -10.38
CA PRO A 46 52.50 55.62 -9.61
C PRO A 46 53.69 55.59 -10.57
N ALA A 47 54.70 56.44 -10.33
CA ALA A 47 55.79 56.68 -11.27
C ALA A 47 56.71 55.45 -11.47
N SER A 48 56.42 54.34 -10.80
CA SER A 48 56.82 52.99 -11.17
C SER A 48 55.74 52.07 -10.65
N PRO A 49 55.15 51.16 -11.44
CA PRO A 49 54.46 50.03 -10.85
C PRO A 49 55.48 49.32 -9.98
N GLU A 50 55.22 49.30 -8.67
CA GLU A 50 56.06 48.57 -7.72
C GLU A 50 56.05 47.11 -8.20
N VAL A 51 57.19 46.66 -8.73
CA VAL A 51 57.30 45.31 -9.27
C VAL A 51 57.06 44.37 -8.09
N PRO A 52 56.05 43.47 -8.16
CA PRO A 52 55.74 42.58 -7.06
C PRO A 52 56.99 41.89 -6.57
N SER A 53 57.18 41.86 -5.26
CA SER A 53 58.31 41.13 -4.69
C SER A 53 58.15 39.62 -4.98
N ALA A 54 59.23 38.86 -4.90
CA ALA A 54 59.17 37.41 -5.03
C ALA A 54 58.22 36.78 -3.97
N GLU A 55 58.11 37.43 -2.82
CA GLU A 55 57.24 37.04 -1.71
C GLU A 55 55.76 37.28 -2.05
N ASP A 56 55.41 38.42 -2.66
CA ASP A 56 54.04 38.70 -3.15
C ASP A 56 53.59 37.68 -4.21
N ILE A 57 54.50 37.31 -5.12
CA ILE A 57 54.22 36.30 -6.16
C ILE A 57 54.02 34.92 -5.52
N ALA A 58 54.84 34.56 -4.54
CA ALA A 58 54.71 33.30 -3.82
C ALA A 58 53.40 33.23 -3.02
N ALA A 59 53.03 34.31 -2.34
CA ALA A 59 51.77 34.44 -1.60
C ALA A 59 50.55 34.32 -2.54
N ALA A 60 50.58 34.99 -3.69
CA ALA A 60 49.51 34.91 -4.69
C ALA A 60 49.35 33.47 -5.23
N LYS A 61 50.45 32.80 -5.59
CA LYS A 61 50.43 31.39 -6.03
C LYS A 61 49.90 30.45 -4.95
N SER A 62 50.27 30.69 -3.69
CA SER A 62 49.74 29.91 -2.56
C SER A 62 48.24 30.11 -2.39
N SER A 63 47.74 31.35 -2.56
CA SER A 63 46.31 31.65 -2.49
C SER A 63 45.53 31.03 -3.65
N GLU A 64 46.11 31.03 -4.86
CA GLU A 64 45.54 30.37 -6.04
C GLU A 64 45.45 28.86 -5.83
N SER A 65 46.51 28.22 -5.34
CA SER A 65 46.51 26.80 -4.99
C SER A 65 45.47 26.47 -3.93
N ALA A 66 45.40 27.25 -2.85
CA ALA A 66 44.41 27.04 -1.78
C ALA A 66 42.96 27.18 -2.29
N THR A 67 42.72 28.12 -3.22
CA THR A 67 41.41 28.29 -3.85
C THR A 67 41.07 27.11 -4.76
N ALA A 68 42.05 26.64 -5.56
CA ALA A 68 41.87 25.46 -6.41
C ALA A 68 41.53 24.22 -5.58
N ASP A 69 42.26 23.99 -4.48
CA ASP A 69 41.99 22.89 -3.54
C ASP A 69 40.56 22.99 -2.95
N GLN A 70 40.12 24.20 -2.62
CA GLN A 70 38.78 24.43 -2.09
C GLN A 70 37.68 24.21 -3.15
N VAL A 71 37.91 24.62 -4.40
CA VAL A 71 37.00 24.33 -5.53
C VAL A 71 36.89 22.83 -5.75
N THR A 72 38.01 22.11 -5.84
CA THR A 72 38.00 20.65 -5.98
C THR A 72 37.28 19.97 -4.81
N SER A 73 37.45 20.47 -3.59
CA SER A 73 36.71 19.96 -2.42
C SER A 73 35.20 20.19 -2.55
N ILE A 74 34.76 21.36 -3.03
CA ILE A 74 33.34 21.67 -3.24
C ILE A 74 32.75 20.81 -4.35
N GLU A 75 33.45 20.64 -5.47
CA GLU A 75 33.02 19.80 -6.59
C GLU A 75 32.83 18.34 -6.14
N ARG A 76 33.75 17.82 -5.33
CA ARG A 76 33.61 16.49 -4.74
C ARG A 76 32.38 16.40 -3.83
N LEU A 77 32.17 17.39 -2.96
CA LEU A 77 30.99 17.42 -2.08
C LEU A 77 29.68 17.47 -2.88
N LEU A 78 29.64 18.25 -3.97
CA LEU A 78 28.48 18.32 -4.86
C LEU A 78 28.22 16.99 -5.58
N ALA A 79 29.28 16.34 -6.06
CA ALA A 79 29.17 15.02 -6.69
C ALA A 79 28.67 13.95 -5.70
N ASP A 80 29.21 13.94 -4.47
CA ASP A 80 28.79 13.03 -3.39
C ASP A 80 27.32 13.28 -3.01
N ALA A 81 26.91 14.54 -2.86
CA ALA A 81 25.53 14.92 -2.55
C ALA A 81 24.54 14.54 -3.66
N ALA A 82 24.89 14.78 -4.93
CA ALA A 82 24.06 14.39 -6.06
C ALA A 82 23.90 12.87 -6.14
N SER A 83 24.97 12.11 -5.90
CA SER A 83 24.93 10.65 -5.85
C SER A 83 24.03 10.17 -4.70
N ALA A 84 24.19 10.73 -3.50
CA ALA A 84 23.37 10.39 -2.34
C ALA A 84 21.89 10.71 -2.56
N GLN A 85 21.56 11.85 -3.19
CA GLN A 85 20.20 12.22 -3.54
C GLN A 85 19.58 11.20 -4.51
N GLN A 86 20.31 10.79 -5.54
CA GLN A 86 19.79 9.83 -6.53
C GLN A 86 19.54 8.44 -5.91
N VAL A 87 20.48 7.96 -5.08
CA VAL A 87 20.35 6.67 -4.38
C VAL A 87 19.18 6.68 -3.41
N THR A 88 19.05 7.73 -2.60
CA THR A 88 17.96 7.84 -1.61
C THR A 88 16.59 8.03 -2.27
N PHE A 89 16.51 8.75 -3.39
CA PHE A 89 15.28 8.86 -4.18
C PHE A 89 14.82 7.50 -4.72
N ALA A 90 15.74 6.72 -5.32
CA ALA A 90 15.42 5.39 -5.84
C ALA A 90 14.96 4.44 -4.72
N ALA A 91 15.68 4.41 -3.60
CA ALA A 91 15.31 3.61 -2.43
C ALA A 91 13.93 4.00 -1.87
N THR A 92 13.63 5.29 -1.84
CA THR A 92 12.34 5.82 -1.38
C THR A 92 11.19 5.37 -2.27
N MET A 93 11.33 5.50 -3.59
CA MET A 93 10.30 5.00 -4.52
C MET A 93 10.08 3.50 -4.36
N GLN A 94 11.17 2.73 -4.26
CA GLN A 94 11.09 1.29 -4.06
C GLN A 94 10.34 0.93 -2.78
N ALA A 95 10.66 1.57 -1.66
CA ALA A 95 10.01 1.30 -0.37
C ALA A 95 8.53 1.68 -0.37
N ASN A 96 8.17 2.84 -0.95
CA ASN A 96 6.77 3.27 -1.08
C ASN A 96 5.98 2.33 -2.01
N ASN A 97 6.57 1.86 -3.11
CA ASN A 97 5.93 0.88 -4.00
C ASN A 97 5.69 -0.45 -3.28
N ALA A 98 6.70 -0.98 -2.57
CA ALA A 98 6.57 -2.20 -1.80
C ALA A 98 5.49 -2.09 -0.70
N TYR A 99 5.39 -0.93 -0.05
CA TYR A 99 4.30 -0.65 0.87
C TYR A 99 2.94 -0.64 0.16
N GLY A 100 2.81 0.06 -0.97
CA GLY A 100 1.58 0.06 -1.78
C GLY A 100 1.14 -1.34 -2.20
N GLU A 101 2.07 -2.17 -2.70
CA GLU A 101 1.83 -3.57 -3.05
C GLU A 101 1.35 -4.40 -1.85
N SER A 102 1.96 -4.21 -0.68
CA SER A 102 1.57 -4.91 0.54
C SER A 102 0.16 -4.54 1.02
N LEU A 103 -0.30 -3.31 0.79
CA LEU A 103 -1.67 -2.89 1.10
C LEU A 103 -2.69 -3.55 0.18
N VAL A 104 -2.38 -3.70 -1.10
CA VAL A 104 -3.24 -4.41 -2.06
C VAL A 104 -3.35 -5.88 -1.69
N GLU A 105 -2.23 -6.53 -1.37
CA GLU A 105 -2.21 -7.93 -0.91
C GLU A 105 -3.02 -8.10 0.38
N LEU A 106 -2.82 -7.23 1.37
CA LEU A 106 -3.60 -7.22 2.61
C LEU A 106 -5.10 -7.11 2.34
N GLN A 107 -5.52 -6.20 1.46
CA GLN A 107 -6.92 -6.07 1.10
C GLN A 107 -7.46 -7.33 0.44
N GLY A 108 -6.73 -7.93 -0.50
CA GLY A 108 -7.09 -9.19 -1.13
C GLY A 108 -7.25 -10.32 -0.11
N ARG A 109 -6.32 -10.44 0.84
CA ARG A 109 -6.37 -11.47 1.90
C ARG A 109 -7.54 -11.29 2.85
N ARG A 110 -7.87 -10.04 3.23
CA ARG A 110 -9.04 -9.75 4.06
C ARG A 110 -10.34 -10.14 3.37
N LEU A 111 -10.51 -9.80 2.11
CA LEU A 111 -11.68 -10.20 1.32
C LEU A 111 -11.79 -11.73 1.22
N ALA A 112 -10.68 -12.42 1.03
CA ALA A 112 -10.66 -13.89 1.01
C ALA A 112 -11.02 -14.49 2.38
N ALA A 113 -10.51 -13.92 3.48
CA ALA A 113 -10.83 -14.34 4.84
C ALA A 113 -12.32 -14.12 5.18
N ASP A 114 -12.88 -12.98 4.79
CA ASP A 114 -14.31 -12.69 4.97
C ASP A 114 -15.17 -13.71 4.21
N ALA A 115 -14.82 -13.98 2.95
CA ALA A 115 -15.53 -14.95 2.12
C ALA A 115 -15.43 -16.38 2.68
N ALA A 116 -14.25 -16.79 3.17
CA ALA A 116 -14.05 -18.10 3.77
C ALA A 116 -14.84 -18.23 5.08
N THR A 117 -14.83 -17.19 5.92
CA THR A 117 -15.59 -17.13 7.18
C THR A 117 -17.09 -17.21 6.92
N ALA A 118 -17.60 -16.52 5.91
CA ALA A 118 -19.01 -16.60 5.51
C ALA A 118 -19.43 -18.02 5.05
N LYS A 119 -18.56 -18.70 4.30
CA LYS A 119 -18.77 -20.10 3.89
C LYS A 119 -18.75 -21.05 5.09
N ALA A 120 -17.80 -20.88 6.00
CA ALA A 120 -17.71 -21.67 7.23
C ALA A 120 -18.97 -21.51 8.09
N LYS A 121 -19.46 -20.28 8.26
CA LYS A 121 -20.72 -20.00 8.97
C LYS A 121 -21.91 -20.71 8.35
N THR A 122 -22.08 -20.59 7.03
CA THR A 122 -23.16 -21.29 6.30
C THR A 122 -23.09 -22.80 6.50
N ALA A 123 -21.89 -23.38 6.46
CA ALA A 123 -21.69 -24.81 6.66
C ALA A 123 -21.99 -25.25 8.11
N ALA A 124 -21.62 -24.44 9.10
CA ALA A 124 -21.96 -24.69 10.50
C ALA A 124 -23.48 -24.65 10.73
N GLU A 125 -24.19 -23.69 10.14
CA GLU A 125 -25.65 -23.62 10.20
C GLU A 125 -26.31 -24.86 9.57
N LEU A 126 -25.78 -25.35 8.45
CA LEU A 126 -26.25 -26.58 7.82
C LEU A 126 -26.00 -27.80 8.71
N GLN A 127 -24.81 -27.93 9.30
CA GLN A 127 -24.48 -29.00 10.24
C GLN A 127 -25.43 -28.99 11.45
N ASP A 128 -25.71 -27.82 12.02
CA ASP A 128 -26.64 -27.70 13.15
C ASP A 128 -28.06 -28.13 12.76
N LYS A 129 -28.50 -27.77 11.55
CA LYS A 129 -29.80 -28.17 11.02
C LYS A 129 -29.88 -29.70 10.85
N THR A 130 -28.91 -30.32 10.19
CA THR A 130 -28.91 -31.77 9.95
C THR A 130 -28.75 -32.55 11.26
N ARG A 131 -27.94 -32.05 12.21
CA ARG A 131 -27.82 -32.61 13.56
C ARG A 131 -29.14 -32.60 14.31
N LYS A 132 -29.91 -31.49 14.23
CA LYS A 132 -31.25 -31.42 14.83
C LYS A 132 -32.22 -32.42 14.20
N GLN A 133 -32.20 -32.58 12.88
CA GLN A 133 -33.04 -33.56 12.17
C GLN A 133 -32.73 -35.00 12.60
N VAL A 134 -31.44 -35.35 12.71
CA VAL A 134 -31.01 -36.66 13.21
C VAL A 134 -31.42 -36.86 14.68
N GLY A 135 -31.30 -35.81 15.50
CA GLY A 135 -31.75 -35.85 16.90
C GLY A 135 -33.27 -36.03 17.05
N GLN A 136 -34.07 -35.38 16.21
CA GLN A 136 -35.52 -35.58 16.15
C GLN A 136 -35.85 -37.02 15.75
N LEU A 137 -35.19 -37.55 14.72
CA LEU A 137 -35.35 -38.94 14.31
C LEU A 137 -35.03 -39.92 15.45
N ALA A 138 -33.94 -39.70 16.19
CA ALA A 138 -33.57 -40.50 17.34
C ALA A 138 -34.60 -40.39 18.47
N GLY A 139 -35.12 -39.20 18.73
CA GLY A 139 -36.18 -38.95 19.70
C GLY A 139 -37.49 -39.65 19.36
N ASP A 140 -37.91 -39.61 18.10
CA ASP A 140 -39.10 -40.30 17.60
C ASP A 140 -38.94 -41.82 17.71
N LEU A 141 -37.74 -42.36 17.39
CA LEU A 141 -37.43 -43.77 17.58
C LEU A 141 -37.52 -44.19 19.06
N TYR A 142 -36.97 -43.37 19.96
CA TYR A 142 -36.98 -43.65 21.39
C TYR A 142 -38.41 -43.61 21.97
N ARG A 143 -39.18 -42.57 21.65
CA ARG A 143 -40.55 -42.38 22.17
C ARG A 143 -41.52 -43.45 21.69
N ASN A 144 -41.33 -43.95 20.46
CA ASN A 144 -42.19 -44.99 19.90
C ASN A 144 -41.62 -46.41 20.11
N GLY A 145 -40.58 -46.59 20.94
CA GLY A 145 -40.02 -47.90 21.28
C GLY A 145 -39.42 -48.65 20.08
N GLY A 146 -38.91 -47.94 19.09
CA GLY A 146 -38.42 -48.50 17.82
C GLY A 146 -39.53 -48.90 16.84
N LEU A 147 -40.81 -48.85 17.25
CA LEU A 147 -41.95 -49.06 16.38
C LEU A 147 -42.29 -47.76 15.67
N ASN A 148 -42.51 -47.81 14.37
CA ASN A 148 -43.01 -46.67 13.63
C ASN A 148 -44.52 -46.55 13.89
N PRO A 149 -45.10 -45.37 14.20
CA PRO A 149 -46.55 -45.24 14.37
C PRO A 149 -47.36 -45.69 13.12
N THR A 150 -46.76 -45.65 11.92
CA THR A 150 -47.36 -46.26 10.72
C THR A 150 -47.41 -47.80 10.77
N LEU A 151 -46.58 -48.43 11.60
CA LEU A 151 -46.65 -49.88 11.90
C LEU A 151 -47.74 -50.22 12.92
N THR A 152 -48.17 -49.27 13.76
CA THR A 152 -49.31 -49.50 14.66
C THR A 152 -50.62 -49.63 13.87
N THR A 153 -50.74 -48.90 12.76
CA THR A 153 -51.82 -49.07 11.76
C THR A 153 -51.67 -50.34 10.90
N LEU A 154 -50.46 -50.91 10.79
CA LEU A 154 -50.17 -52.13 10.02
C LEU A 154 -50.81 -53.39 10.59
N VAL A 155 -50.81 -53.52 11.92
CA VAL A 155 -51.31 -54.69 12.65
C VAL A 155 -52.84 -54.82 12.57
N SER A 156 -53.54 -53.77 12.12
CA SER A 156 -55.02 -53.74 12.07
C SER A 156 -55.63 -54.42 10.84
N GLY A 157 -54.81 -54.96 9.92
CA GLY A 157 -55.17 -55.98 8.94
C GLY A 157 -56.11 -55.56 7.81
N ASN A 158 -55.56 -55.28 6.62
CA ASN A 158 -56.25 -55.31 5.32
C ASN A 158 -55.21 -55.29 4.17
N GLY A 159 -54.95 -56.41 3.48
CA GLY A 159 -54.43 -56.54 2.10
C GLY A 159 -53.17 -55.81 1.57
N GLU A 160 -52.55 -54.88 2.29
CA GLU A 160 -51.65 -53.85 1.72
C GLU A 160 -50.13 -54.16 1.85
N ALA A 161 -49.73 -55.42 1.97
CA ALA A 161 -48.35 -55.81 2.27
C ALA A 161 -47.27 -55.18 1.36
N LEU A 162 -47.54 -55.01 0.06
CA LEU A 162 -46.60 -54.36 -0.88
C LEU A 162 -46.47 -52.85 -0.65
N GLN A 163 -47.58 -52.15 -0.39
CA GLN A 163 -47.58 -50.72 -0.09
C GLN A 163 -46.87 -50.44 1.24
N GLN A 164 -46.99 -51.36 2.18
CA GLN A 164 -46.33 -51.32 3.49
C GLN A 164 -44.82 -51.57 3.37
N ALA A 165 -44.40 -52.54 2.56
CA ALA A 165 -42.98 -52.77 2.25
C ALA A 165 -42.36 -51.54 1.56
N ALA A 166 -43.05 -50.96 0.58
CA ALA A 166 -42.61 -49.74 -0.09
C ALA A 166 -42.51 -48.54 0.87
N THR A 167 -43.43 -48.42 1.83
CA THR A 167 -43.38 -47.37 2.86
C THR A 167 -42.19 -47.56 3.82
N LEU A 168 -41.93 -48.80 4.25
CA LEU A 168 -40.77 -49.12 5.08
C LEU A 168 -39.45 -48.85 4.36
N GLU A 169 -39.36 -49.22 3.08
CA GLU A 169 -38.20 -48.92 2.24
C GLU A 169 -38.00 -47.40 2.09
N ALA A 170 -39.07 -46.65 1.80
CA ALA A 170 -39.00 -45.20 1.67
C ALA A 170 -38.52 -44.53 2.97
N ILE A 171 -38.98 -45.00 4.13
CA ILE A 171 -38.57 -44.48 5.44
C ILE A 171 -37.13 -44.86 5.75
N SER A 172 -36.73 -46.11 5.50
CA SER A 172 -35.33 -46.55 5.66
C SER A 172 -34.40 -45.71 4.79
N ALA A 173 -34.73 -45.54 3.52
CA ALA A 173 -33.98 -44.71 2.58
C ALA A 173 -33.93 -43.24 3.03
N SER A 174 -35.04 -42.70 3.56
CA SER A 174 -35.07 -41.34 4.10
C SER A 174 -34.15 -41.17 5.32
N ARG A 175 -34.10 -42.17 6.20
CA ARG A 175 -33.22 -42.15 7.39
C ARG A 175 -31.76 -42.24 6.99
N SER A 176 -31.41 -43.16 6.09
CA SER A 176 -30.04 -43.26 5.56
C SER A 176 -29.58 -41.95 4.92
N ARG A 177 -30.42 -41.33 4.09
CA ARG A 177 -30.13 -40.00 3.51
C ARG A 177 -29.94 -38.92 4.58
N ALA A 178 -30.71 -38.93 5.68
CA ALA A 178 -30.57 -37.96 6.76
C ALA A 178 -29.22 -38.11 7.49
N PHE A 179 -28.79 -39.34 7.77
CA PHE A 179 -27.47 -39.60 8.38
C PHE A 179 -26.32 -39.23 7.44
N GLU A 180 -26.40 -39.63 6.17
CA GLU A 180 -25.40 -39.28 5.16
C GLU A 180 -25.30 -37.76 4.94
N SER A 181 -26.43 -37.07 4.91
CA SER A 181 -26.47 -35.61 4.83
C SER A 181 -25.86 -34.94 6.06
N ALA A 182 -26.10 -35.49 7.26
CA ALA A 182 -25.50 -34.98 8.48
C ALA A 182 -23.98 -35.19 8.53
N ASP A 183 -23.49 -36.36 8.11
CA ASP A 183 -22.07 -36.65 8.04
C ASP A 183 -21.36 -35.73 7.03
N THR A 184 -21.93 -35.61 5.82
CA THR A 184 -21.43 -34.70 4.78
C THR A 184 -21.39 -33.26 5.28
N ALA A 185 -22.45 -32.79 5.94
CA ALA A 185 -22.50 -31.44 6.51
C ALA A 185 -21.45 -31.23 7.60
N ALA A 186 -21.20 -32.23 8.45
CA ALA A 186 -20.18 -32.15 9.50
C ALA A 186 -18.76 -32.11 8.91
N ILE A 187 -18.47 -32.91 7.89
CA ILE A 187 -17.19 -32.89 7.18
C ILE A 187 -16.98 -31.54 6.50
N ALA A 188 -18.00 -31.03 5.79
CA ALA A 188 -17.95 -29.74 5.12
C ALA A 188 -17.73 -28.59 6.13
N ALA A 189 -18.45 -28.59 7.25
CA ALA A 189 -18.29 -27.57 8.30
C ALA A 189 -16.87 -27.57 8.88
N ARG A 190 -16.30 -28.73 9.20
CA ARG A 190 -14.91 -28.84 9.69
C ARG A 190 -13.91 -28.34 8.65
N SER A 191 -14.03 -28.79 7.41
CA SER A 191 -13.11 -28.40 6.33
C SER A 191 -13.16 -26.91 6.05
N LEU A 192 -14.37 -26.32 5.99
CA LEU A 192 -14.54 -24.90 5.71
C LEU A 192 -14.14 -24.02 6.89
N THR A 193 -14.30 -24.50 8.13
CA THR A 193 -13.79 -23.81 9.32
C THR A 193 -12.28 -23.74 9.30
N ALA A 194 -11.59 -24.85 9.02
CA ALA A 194 -10.13 -24.85 8.87
C ALA A 194 -9.67 -23.91 7.74
N ALA A 195 -10.36 -23.91 6.59
CA ALA A 195 -10.05 -23.00 5.49
C ALA A 195 -10.26 -21.52 5.88
N ALA A 196 -11.27 -21.21 6.70
CA ALA A 196 -11.47 -19.86 7.22
C ALA A 196 -10.37 -19.45 8.20
N GLU A 197 -9.95 -20.34 9.10
CA GLU A 197 -8.83 -20.08 10.02
C GLU A 197 -7.53 -19.81 9.27
N ASP A 198 -7.22 -20.61 8.24
CA ASP A 198 -6.05 -20.41 7.39
C ASP A 198 -6.11 -19.09 6.62
N ALA A 199 -7.27 -18.73 6.08
CA ALA A 199 -7.45 -17.45 5.39
C ALA A 199 -7.29 -16.25 6.33
N ASN A 200 -7.82 -16.33 7.56
CA ASN A 200 -7.63 -15.30 8.58
C ASN A 200 -6.16 -15.15 8.96
N ARG A 201 -5.45 -16.27 9.17
CA ARG A 201 -4.00 -16.24 9.44
C ARG A 201 -3.21 -15.57 8.31
N ALA A 202 -3.55 -15.89 7.06
CA ALA A 202 -2.92 -15.25 5.90
C ALA A 202 -3.21 -13.75 5.82
N ALA A 203 -4.40 -13.30 6.22
CA ALA A 203 -4.72 -11.88 6.33
C ALA A 203 -3.93 -11.18 7.44
N ASP A 204 -3.74 -11.83 8.60
CA ASP A 204 -2.93 -11.30 9.70
C ASP A 204 -1.45 -11.20 9.33
N ASP A 205 -0.91 -12.21 8.64
CA ASP A 205 0.47 -12.20 8.15
C ASP A 205 0.69 -11.11 7.10
N ALA A 206 -0.28 -10.90 6.20
CA ALA A 206 -0.26 -9.79 5.26
C ALA A 206 -0.33 -8.42 5.98
N ALA A 207 -1.09 -8.33 7.08
CA ALA A 207 -1.17 -7.11 7.88
C ALA A 207 0.17 -6.78 8.54
N ARG A 208 0.83 -7.79 9.14
CA ARG A 208 2.18 -7.62 9.70
C ARG A 208 3.20 -7.23 8.63
N THR A 209 3.10 -7.81 7.43
CA THR A 209 3.95 -7.45 6.30
C THR A 209 3.73 -5.99 5.89
N ALA A 210 2.48 -5.54 5.79
CA ALA A 210 2.17 -4.16 5.44
C ALA A 210 2.71 -3.14 6.46
N GLU A 211 2.60 -3.44 7.76
CA GLU A 211 3.18 -2.59 8.80
C GLU A 211 4.72 -2.55 8.74
N ALA A 212 5.37 -3.69 8.47
CA ALA A 212 6.82 -3.71 8.27
C ALA A 212 7.24 -2.85 7.06
N ARG A 213 6.54 -2.98 5.93
CA ARG A 213 6.81 -2.18 4.72
C ARG A 213 6.53 -0.70 4.93
N LYS A 214 5.53 -0.36 5.74
CA LYS A 214 5.27 1.02 6.14
C LYS A 214 6.46 1.61 6.89
N ALA A 215 6.99 0.90 7.88
CA ALA A 215 8.16 1.35 8.64
C ALA A 215 9.40 1.51 7.75
N GLU A 216 9.62 0.59 6.80
CA GLU A 216 10.69 0.70 5.80
C GLU A 216 10.52 1.95 4.91
N ALA A 217 9.29 2.22 4.45
CA ALA A 217 8.99 3.41 3.64
C ALA A 217 9.19 4.71 4.43
N GLU A 218 8.78 4.76 5.69
CA GLU A 218 9.00 5.89 6.60
C GLU A 218 10.51 6.13 6.83
N GLN A 219 11.28 5.06 7.03
CA GLN A 219 12.74 5.15 7.17
C GLN A 219 13.42 5.67 5.89
N ALA A 220 13.00 5.17 4.72
CA ALA A 220 13.54 5.62 3.43
C ALA A 220 13.22 7.10 3.17
N ASN A 221 11.97 7.53 3.45
CA ASN A 221 11.56 8.93 3.37
C ASN A 221 12.42 9.82 4.29
N ALA A 222 12.67 9.40 5.53
CA ALA A 222 13.51 10.14 6.47
C ALA A 222 14.97 10.23 5.99
N ALA A 223 15.52 9.15 5.43
CA ALA A 223 16.87 9.14 4.85
C ALA A 223 16.98 10.07 3.64
N GLN A 224 15.95 10.12 2.79
CA GLN A 224 15.89 11.04 1.66
C GLN A 224 15.89 12.50 2.12
N VAL A 225 15.04 12.86 3.10
CA VAL A 225 15.00 14.22 3.67
C VAL A 225 16.37 14.63 4.20
N LYS A 226 17.10 13.72 4.86
CA LYS A 226 18.46 13.98 5.35
C LYS A 226 19.50 14.12 4.24
N ALA A 227 19.32 13.44 3.11
CA ALA A 227 20.24 13.52 1.97
C ALA A 227 20.08 14.80 1.13
N VAL A 228 18.93 15.48 1.25
CA VAL A 228 18.63 16.74 0.54
C VAL A 228 18.69 17.99 1.43
N ALA A 229 18.96 17.81 2.73
CA ALA A 229 19.12 18.88 3.73
C ALA A 229 20.60 19.24 3.91
#